data_AF-A0A3D9AZE3-F1
#
_entry.id   AF-A0A3D9AZE3-F1
#
_cell.length_a   1.000
_cell.length_b   1.000
_cell.length_c   1.000
_cell.angle_alpha   90.00
_cell.angle_beta   90.00
_cell.angle_gamma   90.00
#
_symmetry.space_group_name_H-M   'P 1'
#
loop_
_entity.id
_entity.type
_entity.pdbx_description
1 polymer ?
#
loop_
_entity_poly.entity_id
_entity_poly.type
_entity_poly.pdbx_seq_one_letter_code
_entity_poly.pdbx_strand_id
1 'polypeptide(L)'
;MNMNDLRKITGLILLCITGSLFSQQTVTGRVTDDSGEELGGVLIINMSSDKKVFSNSQGVFSIDAFSNDELRFVKEDFKRASRKVLTDGINSELRITLFQIPKDVGEVKIVKKLTGDLEQDSRIVARVDKGEQVRQAVGLPQPVGKMREKPAEVKSVLLPILLGNLNVQGMYDLISGKARKQKRQYRYDDLQEHITWVRSRIPDDYFIKAGIPADRIGEFIEFSFSAKPQVRTYVRARNLSGVMLRMEETVPLFIQRLRLNPK
;
A
#
# COMPACT_ATOMS: atom_id res chain seq x y z
N MET A 1 -42.38 -58.44 14.77
CA MET A 1 -41.29 -57.67 14.13
C MET A 1 -40.38 -58.67 13.42
N ASN A 2 -40.17 -58.53 12.11
CA ASN A 2 -39.45 -59.54 11.34
C ASN A 2 -37.93 -59.41 11.58
N MET A 3 -37.16 -60.50 11.45
CA MET A 3 -35.73 -60.49 11.79
C MET A 3 -34.92 -59.48 10.94
N ASN A 4 -35.40 -59.19 9.72
CA ASN A 4 -34.83 -58.16 8.86
C ASN A 4 -35.13 -56.73 9.33
N ASP A 5 -36.27 -56.50 9.97
CA ASP A 5 -36.62 -55.19 10.54
C ASP A 5 -35.77 -54.90 11.79
N LEU A 6 -35.54 -55.93 12.61
CA LEU A 6 -34.67 -55.81 13.78
C LEU A 6 -33.21 -55.49 13.38
N ARG A 7 -32.70 -56.07 12.28
CA ARG A 7 -31.36 -55.77 11.73
C ARG A 7 -31.24 -54.36 11.15
N LYS A 8 -32.31 -53.86 10.53
CA LYS A 8 -32.37 -52.48 10.01
C LYS A 8 -32.41 -51.46 11.16
N ILE A 9 -33.19 -51.74 12.21
CA ILE A 9 -33.27 -50.89 13.39
C ILE A 9 -31.94 -50.87 14.14
N THR A 10 -31.27 -52.01 14.33
CA THR A 10 -29.93 -52.03 14.95
C THR A 10 -28.86 -51.33 14.11
N GLY A 11 -28.92 -51.45 12.77
CA GLY A 11 -28.06 -50.69 11.87
C GLY A 11 -28.30 -49.17 11.94
N LEU A 12 -29.55 -48.74 12.06
CA LEU A 12 -29.93 -47.33 12.20
C LEU A 12 -29.47 -46.76 13.55
N ILE A 13 -29.62 -47.52 14.63
CA ILE A 13 -29.13 -47.13 15.97
C ILE A 13 -27.60 -47.01 15.98
N LEU A 14 -26.88 -47.95 15.36
CA LEU A 14 -25.42 -47.91 15.25
C LEU A 14 -24.93 -46.68 14.44
N LEU A 15 -25.65 -46.30 13.38
CA LEU A 15 -25.35 -45.12 12.57
C LEU A 15 -25.58 -43.79 13.34
N CYS A 16 -26.61 -43.73 14.19
CA CYS A 16 -26.87 -42.55 15.03
C CYS A 16 -25.83 -42.38 16.15
N ILE A 17 -25.27 -43.48 16.68
CA ILE A 17 -24.26 -43.43 17.75
C ILE A 17 -22.89 -42.96 17.21
N THR A 18 -22.52 -43.31 15.97
CA THR A 18 -21.23 -42.90 15.38
C THR A 18 -21.20 -41.44 14.90
N GLY A 19 -22.35 -40.83 14.61
CA GLY A 19 -22.45 -39.41 14.23
C GLY A 19 -22.19 -38.40 15.36
N SER A 20 -22.14 -38.86 16.61
CA SER A 20 -22.02 -38.01 17.81
C SER A 20 -20.57 -37.77 18.28
N LEU A 21 -19.57 -38.28 17.56
CA LEU A 21 -18.16 -38.28 18.00
C LEU A 21 -17.32 -37.09 17.48
N PHE A 22 -17.89 -36.16 16.72
CA PHE A 22 -17.21 -34.89 16.39
C PHE A 22 -17.64 -33.80 17.36
N SER A 23 -17.01 -33.73 18.53
CA SER A 23 -17.24 -32.64 19.47
C SER A 23 -16.48 -31.39 19.01
N GLN A 24 -17.18 -30.49 18.33
CA GLN A 24 -16.72 -29.12 18.16
C GLN A 24 -16.70 -28.48 19.55
N GLN A 25 -15.56 -27.88 19.93
CA GLN A 25 -15.40 -27.20 21.21
C GLN A 25 -15.31 -25.70 21.02
N THR A 26 -15.75 -24.95 22.03
CA THR A 26 -15.62 -23.50 22.05
C THR A 26 -14.32 -23.13 22.74
N VAL A 27 -13.39 -22.55 21.97
CA VAL A 27 -12.10 -22.05 22.44
C VAL A 27 -12.26 -20.58 22.81
N THR A 28 -11.94 -20.26 24.06
CA THR A 28 -11.93 -18.89 24.56
C THR A 28 -10.50 -18.43 24.82
N GLY A 29 -10.28 -17.12 24.76
CA GLY A 29 -8.96 -16.56 24.97
C GLY A 29 -8.94 -15.05 25.02
N ARG A 30 -7.74 -14.52 25.25
CA ARG A 30 -7.44 -13.11 25.38
C ARG A 30 -6.21 -12.74 24.56
N VAL A 31 -6.28 -11.62 23.86
CA VAL A 31 -5.20 -11.10 23.02
C VAL A 31 -4.65 -9.82 23.61
N THR A 32 -3.33 -9.78 23.79
CA THR A 32 -2.56 -8.65 24.32
C THR A 32 -1.47 -8.22 23.33
N ASP A 33 -0.92 -7.02 23.50
CA ASP A 33 0.32 -6.62 22.82
C ASP A 33 1.57 -6.96 23.63
N ASP A 34 2.74 -6.64 23.09
CA ASP A 34 4.04 -6.85 23.72
C ASP A 34 4.28 -5.97 24.97
N SER A 35 3.47 -4.94 25.18
CA SER A 35 3.46 -4.12 26.40
C SER A 35 2.48 -4.66 27.48
N GLY A 36 1.64 -5.63 27.12
CA GLY A 36 0.64 -6.24 27.99
C GLY A 36 -0.74 -5.57 27.94
N GLU A 37 -0.96 -4.62 27.02
CA GLU A 37 -2.26 -3.97 26.83
C GLU A 37 -3.24 -4.89 26.09
N GLU A 38 -4.53 -4.79 26.43
CA GLU A 38 -5.59 -5.61 25.85
C GLU A 38 -5.93 -5.16 24.42
N LEU A 39 -5.89 -6.10 23.47
CA LEU A 39 -6.09 -5.81 22.05
C LEU A 39 -7.47 -6.18 21.55
N GLY A 40 -8.35 -5.18 21.46
CA GLY A 40 -9.61 -5.30 20.74
C GLY A 40 -9.49 -5.27 19.22
N GLY A 41 -10.50 -5.80 18.54
CA GLY A 41 -10.63 -5.79 17.09
C GLY A 41 -9.65 -6.71 16.35
N VAL A 42 -9.06 -7.69 17.04
CA VAL A 42 -8.20 -8.71 16.44
C VAL A 42 -9.08 -9.71 15.70
N LEU A 43 -8.77 -10.04 14.45
CA LEU A 43 -9.45 -11.08 13.68
C LEU A 43 -8.86 -12.45 14.01
N ILE A 44 -9.71 -13.38 14.46
CA ILE A 44 -9.37 -14.77 14.74
C ILE A 44 -10.00 -15.65 13.68
N ILE A 45 -9.18 -16.46 13.02
CA ILE A 45 -9.60 -17.34 11.91
C ILE A 45 -9.25 -18.78 12.28
N ASN A 46 -10.23 -19.68 12.26
CA ASN A 46 -9.96 -21.10 12.25
C ASN A 46 -9.58 -21.52 10.82
N MET A 47 -8.36 -21.99 10.63
CA MET A 47 -7.82 -22.31 9.31
C MET A 47 -8.42 -23.58 8.68
N SER A 48 -9.01 -24.47 9.49
CA SER A 48 -9.65 -25.70 9.02
C SER A 48 -11.08 -25.45 8.54
N SER A 49 -11.84 -24.63 9.27
CA SER A 49 -13.27 -24.39 9.01
C SER A 49 -13.60 -23.04 8.37
N ASP A 50 -12.61 -22.14 8.24
CA ASP A 50 -12.75 -20.74 7.80
C ASP A 50 -13.71 -19.89 8.68
N LYS A 51 -14.07 -20.37 9.88
CA LYS A 51 -14.82 -19.58 10.87
C LYS A 51 -14.00 -18.37 11.33
N LYS A 52 -14.67 -17.21 11.46
CA LYS A 52 -14.04 -15.92 11.75
C LYS A 52 -14.78 -15.20 12.87
N VAL A 53 -14.05 -14.70 13.87
CA VAL A 53 -14.56 -13.87 14.96
C VAL A 53 -13.61 -12.72 15.25
N PHE A 54 -14.09 -11.69 15.93
CA PHE A 54 -13.26 -10.57 16.39
C PHE A 54 -13.14 -10.58 17.93
N SER A 55 -11.99 -10.14 18.45
CA SER A 55 -11.86 -9.83 19.88
C SER A 55 -12.65 -8.58 20.25
N ASN A 56 -13.22 -8.58 21.46
CA ASN A 56 -13.94 -7.43 22.00
C ASN A 56 -12.99 -6.33 22.52
N SER A 57 -13.50 -5.22 23.05
CA SER A 57 -12.70 -4.11 23.59
C SER A 57 -11.76 -4.48 24.75
N GLN A 58 -11.95 -5.65 25.36
CA GLN A 58 -11.11 -6.19 26.44
C GLN A 58 -10.18 -7.30 25.94
N GLY A 59 -10.00 -7.44 24.63
CA GLY A 59 -9.12 -8.45 24.03
C GLY A 59 -9.67 -9.88 24.06
N VAL A 60 -10.89 -10.10 24.57
CA VAL A 60 -11.48 -11.43 24.74
C VAL A 60 -12.15 -11.91 23.47
N PHE A 61 -11.96 -13.19 23.14
CA PHE A 61 -12.61 -13.86 22.01
C PHE A 61 -13.17 -15.24 22.38
N SER A 62 -14.10 -15.72 21.56
CA SER A 62 -14.70 -17.05 21.64
C SER A 62 -14.94 -17.59 20.24
N ILE A 63 -14.37 -18.74 19.89
CA ILE A 63 -14.49 -19.33 18.56
C ILE A 63 -14.65 -20.84 18.65
N ASP A 64 -15.51 -21.41 17.81
CA ASP A 64 -15.64 -22.85 17.69
C ASP A 64 -14.49 -23.45 16.88
N ALA A 65 -13.85 -24.49 17.42
CA ALA A 65 -12.77 -25.20 16.76
C ALA A 65 -12.73 -26.67 17.19
N PHE A 66 -12.15 -27.53 16.34
CA PHE A 66 -11.84 -28.90 16.70
C PHE A 66 -10.44 -29.00 17.32
N SER A 67 -10.20 -30.08 18.06
CA SER A 67 -8.86 -30.41 18.53
C SER A 67 -7.87 -30.43 17.38
N ASN A 68 -6.68 -29.85 17.58
CA ASN A 68 -5.61 -29.71 16.59
C ASN A 68 -5.88 -28.74 15.42
N ASP A 69 -7.02 -28.02 15.40
CA ASP A 69 -7.21 -26.91 14.46
C ASP A 69 -6.20 -25.78 14.70
N GLU A 70 -5.78 -25.10 13.62
CA GLU A 70 -4.93 -23.91 13.73
C GLU A 70 -5.81 -22.65 13.76
N LEU A 71 -5.68 -21.87 14.84
CA LEU A 71 -6.25 -20.53 14.96
C LEU A 71 -5.21 -19.50 14.57
N ARG A 72 -5.57 -18.57 13.68
CA ARG A 72 -4.73 -17.47 13.21
C ARG A 72 -5.28 -16.13 13.68
N PHE A 73 -4.39 -15.28 14.19
CA PHE A 73 -4.69 -13.98 14.78
C PHE A 73 -4.08 -12.89 13.90
N VAL A 74 -4.90 -11.94 13.46
CA VAL A 74 -4.53 -10.88 12.52
C VAL A 74 -5.09 -9.54 13.00
N LYS A 75 -4.24 -8.51 13.02
CA LYS A 75 -4.63 -7.12 13.26
C LYS A 75 -3.73 -6.22 12.43
N GLU A 76 -4.25 -5.09 11.95
CA GLU A 76 -3.46 -4.08 11.23
C GLU A 76 -2.30 -3.60 12.10
N ASP A 77 -1.13 -3.39 11.51
CA ASP A 77 0.11 -2.96 12.19
C ASP A 77 0.72 -3.96 13.19
N PHE A 78 0.19 -5.18 13.29
CA PHE A 78 0.75 -6.24 14.14
C PHE A 78 1.23 -7.44 13.30
N LYS A 79 2.27 -8.12 13.78
CA LYS A 79 2.71 -9.41 13.23
C LYS A 79 1.65 -10.47 13.53
N ARG A 80 1.28 -11.24 12.51
CA ARG A 80 0.34 -12.37 12.67
C ARG A 80 0.88 -13.41 13.66
N ALA A 81 -0.02 -14.01 14.44
CA ALA A 81 0.28 -15.16 15.29
C ALA A 81 -0.61 -16.36 14.91
N SER A 82 -0.13 -17.57 15.18
CA SER A 82 -0.88 -18.81 14.99
C SER A 82 -0.76 -19.69 16.24
N ARG A 83 -1.84 -20.36 16.64
CA ARG A 83 -1.89 -21.29 17.78
C ARG A 83 -2.72 -22.51 17.41
N LYS A 84 -2.25 -23.70 17.76
CA LYS A 84 -3.06 -24.92 17.64
C LYS A 84 -3.95 -25.11 18.86
N VAL A 85 -5.16 -25.60 18.64
CA VAL A 85 -6.09 -25.99 19.69
C VAL A 85 -5.60 -27.31 20.31
N LEU A 86 -5.49 -27.33 21.64
CA LEU A 86 -4.97 -28.50 22.36
C LEU A 86 -5.97 -29.67 22.33
N THR A 87 -5.42 -30.89 22.33
CA THR A 87 -6.18 -32.14 22.13
C THR A 87 -6.75 -32.73 23.43
N ASP A 88 -6.28 -32.25 24.58
CA ASP A 88 -6.48 -32.80 25.92
C ASP A 88 -7.74 -32.28 26.66
N GLY A 89 -8.65 -31.59 25.95
CA GLY A 89 -9.99 -31.26 26.45
C GLY A 89 -10.06 -30.21 27.56
N ILE A 90 -8.91 -29.72 28.04
CA ILE A 90 -8.83 -28.58 28.95
C ILE A 90 -8.74 -27.32 28.10
N ASN A 91 -9.88 -26.66 27.88
CA ASN A 91 -9.96 -25.33 27.26
C ASN A 91 -9.39 -24.26 28.20
N SER A 92 -8.08 -24.34 28.47
CA SER A 92 -7.36 -23.23 29.10
C SER A 92 -7.50 -21.99 28.22
N GLU A 93 -7.88 -20.87 28.83
CA GLU A 93 -8.04 -19.59 28.14
C GLU A 93 -6.76 -19.27 27.35
N LEU A 94 -6.86 -19.21 26.03
CA LEU A 94 -5.70 -18.97 25.18
C LEU A 94 -5.22 -17.54 25.36
N ARG A 95 -4.01 -17.38 25.93
CA ARG A 95 -3.32 -16.08 25.97
C ARG A 95 -2.43 -15.93 24.74
N ILE A 96 -2.71 -14.91 23.95
CA ILE A 96 -1.99 -14.60 22.70
C ILE A 96 -1.39 -13.21 22.82
N THR A 97 -0.13 -13.09 22.42
CA THR A 97 0.58 -11.80 22.35
C THR A 97 0.88 -11.48 20.89
N LEU A 98 0.45 -10.30 20.42
CA LEU A 98 0.77 -9.80 19.09
C LEU A 98 1.87 -8.74 19.20
N PHE A 99 2.89 -8.86 18.35
CA PHE A 99 4.00 -7.90 18.32
C PHE A 99 3.74 -6.84 17.27
N GLN A 100 3.87 -5.56 17.65
CA GLN A 100 3.71 -4.47 16.70
C GLN A 100 4.78 -4.56 15.59
N ILE A 101 4.39 -4.27 14.35
CA ILE A 101 5.34 -4.12 13.24
C ILE A 101 5.94 -2.72 13.38
N PRO A 102 7.27 -2.58 13.54
CA PRO A 102 7.90 -1.27 13.58
C PRO A 102 7.56 -0.51 12.29
N LYS A 103 6.82 0.59 12.42
CA LYS A 103 6.66 1.52 11.32
C LYS A 103 7.93 2.35 11.23
N ASP A 104 8.64 2.22 10.11
CA ASP A 104 9.70 3.16 9.76
C ASP A 104 9.01 4.52 9.53
N VAL A 105 8.99 5.35 10.57
CA VAL A 105 8.64 6.76 10.46
C VAL A 105 9.75 7.39 9.64
N GLY A 106 9.57 7.35 8.32
CA GLY A 106 10.51 7.91 7.36
C GLY A 106 10.95 9.28 7.85
N GLU A 107 12.26 9.43 7.94
CA GLU A 107 13.01 10.59 8.44
C GLU A 107 12.17 11.87 8.39
N VAL A 108 11.81 12.37 9.59
CA VAL A 108 11.16 13.68 9.72
C VAL A 108 12.10 14.64 9.02
N LYS A 109 11.71 15.17 7.86
CA LYS A 109 12.43 16.26 7.24
C LYS A 109 12.47 17.35 8.28
N ILE A 110 13.61 17.51 8.94
CA ILE A 110 13.89 18.66 9.75
C ILE A 110 13.71 19.81 8.77
N VAL A 111 12.58 20.50 8.88
CA VAL A 111 12.37 21.78 8.22
C VAL A 111 13.55 22.60 8.72
N LYS A 112 14.46 22.92 7.81
CA LYS A 112 15.72 23.62 8.07
C LYS A 112 15.50 24.62 9.20
N LYS A 113 16.29 24.49 10.27
CA LYS A 113 16.30 25.44 11.37
C LYS A 113 16.49 26.82 10.74
N LEU A 114 15.49 27.69 10.89
CA LEU A 114 15.54 29.06 10.38
C LEU A 114 16.81 29.69 10.92
N THR A 115 17.64 30.20 10.02
CA THR A 115 18.99 30.68 10.34
C THR A 115 18.97 32.00 11.10
N GLY A 116 17.79 32.64 11.21
CA GLY A 116 17.62 33.94 11.87
C GLY A 116 17.90 35.12 10.93
N ASP A 117 18.15 34.84 9.65
CA ASP A 117 18.36 35.81 8.58
C ASP A 117 17.10 35.87 7.72
N LEU A 118 16.38 37.00 7.81
CA LEU A 118 15.11 37.22 7.15
C LEU A 118 15.20 37.13 5.61
N GLU A 119 16.34 37.47 5.00
CA GLU A 119 16.51 37.39 3.54
C GLU A 119 16.65 35.95 3.05
N GLN A 120 17.31 35.08 3.82
CA GLN A 120 17.42 33.66 3.50
C GLN A 120 16.12 32.91 3.84
N ASP A 121 15.54 33.22 5.00
CA ASP A 121 14.37 32.53 5.54
C ASP A 121 13.09 32.88 4.75
N SER A 122 12.95 34.12 4.28
CA SER A 122 11.84 34.53 3.40
C SER A 122 11.84 33.80 2.05
N ARG A 123 13.01 33.48 1.50
CA ARG A 123 13.14 32.68 0.26
C ARG A 123 12.80 31.21 0.45
N ILE A 124 12.88 30.70 1.69
CA ILE A 124 12.47 29.33 2.04
C ILE A 124 10.94 29.29 2.20
N VAL A 125 10.36 30.30 2.87
CA VAL A 125 8.91 30.40 3.10
C VAL A 125 8.14 30.76 1.83
N ALA A 126 8.67 31.63 0.96
CA ALA A 126 8.03 32.01 -0.31
C ALA A 126 7.91 30.85 -1.32
N ARG A 127 8.65 29.75 -1.10
CA ARG A 127 8.58 28.53 -1.90
C ARG A 127 7.53 27.54 -1.44
N VAL A 128 6.88 27.78 -0.30
CA VAL A 128 5.76 26.97 0.18
C VAL A 128 4.58 27.20 -0.77
N ASP A 129 3.99 26.11 -1.24
CA ASP A 129 2.90 26.14 -2.21
C ASP A 129 1.68 26.79 -1.55
N LYS A 130 1.34 28.03 -1.93
CA LYS A 130 0.18 28.77 -1.39
C LYS A 130 -1.12 27.97 -1.57
N GLY A 131 -1.20 27.11 -2.59
CA GLY A 131 -2.31 26.20 -2.78
C GLY A 131 -2.42 25.16 -1.67
N GLU A 132 -1.31 24.67 -1.13
CA GLU A 132 -1.28 23.70 -0.03
C GLU A 132 -1.75 24.32 1.29
N GLN A 133 -1.40 25.59 1.54
CA GLN A 133 -1.88 26.34 2.70
C GLN A 133 -3.40 26.55 2.66
N VAL A 134 -3.93 26.97 1.50
CA VAL A 134 -5.38 27.12 1.31
C VAL A 134 -6.09 25.77 1.45
N ARG A 135 -5.50 24.70 0.92
CA ARG A 135 -6.03 23.34 1.00
C ARG A 135 -6.10 22.79 2.42
N GLN A 136 -5.10 23.09 3.26
CA GLN A 136 -5.10 22.73 4.67
C GLN A 136 -6.17 23.50 5.46
N ALA A 137 -6.43 24.77 5.09
CA ALA A 137 -7.46 25.59 5.73
C ALA A 137 -8.90 25.11 5.45
N VAL A 138 -9.15 24.42 4.33
CA VAL A 138 -10.50 24.02 3.88
C VAL A 138 -11.00 22.71 4.52
N GLY A 139 -10.11 21.86 5.07
CA GLY A 139 -10.49 20.69 5.87
C GLY A 139 -11.24 19.55 5.16
N LEU A 140 -11.54 19.66 3.86
CA LEU A 140 -12.23 18.61 3.08
C LEU A 140 -11.24 17.58 2.52
N PRO A 141 -11.57 16.27 2.57
CA PRO A 141 -10.77 15.23 1.91
C PRO A 141 -10.79 15.49 0.41
N GLN A 142 -9.60 15.69 -0.17
CA GLN A 142 -9.49 16.02 -1.58
C GLN A 142 -9.44 14.76 -2.43
N PRO A 143 -10.01 14.81 -3.66
CA PRO A 143 -9.82 13.74 -4.62
C PRO A 143 -8.32 13.48 -4.82
N VAL A 144 -7.90 12.24 -4.58
CA VAL A 144 -6.51 11.83 -4.73
C VAL A 144 -6.16 11.70 -6.20
N GLY A 145 -5.14 12.44 -6.64
CA GLY A 145 -4.63 12.38 -8.00
C GLY A 145 -5.37 13.28 -9.01
N LYS A 146 -4.94 13.22 -10.27
CA LYS A 146 -5.50 14.04 -11.35
C LYS A 146 -6.78 13.39 -11.86
N MET A 147 -7.87 14.15 -11.93
CA MET A 147 -9.10 13.71 -12.59
C MET A 147 -8.82 13.58 -14.09
N ARG A 148 -8.62 12.35 -14.58
CA ARG A 148 -8.38 12.03 -15.99
C ARG A 148 -9.14 10.78 -16.37
N GLU A 149 -9.57 10.71 -17.63
CA GLU A 149 -10.10 9.48 -18.19
C GLU A 149 -9.05 8.38 -18.10
N LYS A 150 -9.44 7.22 -17.58
CA LYS A 150 -8.56 6.05 -17.50
C LYS A 150 -8.46 5.42 -18.90
N PRO A 151 -7.26 5.36 -19.51
CA PRO A 151 -7.09 4.68 -20.79
C PRO A 151 -7.46 3.20 -20.66
N ALA A 152 -8.04 2.61 -21.70
CA ALA A 152 -8.34 1.19 -21.73
C ALA A 152 -7.06 0.36 -21.53
N GLU A 153 -7.09 -0.59 -20.61
CA GLU A 153 -5.99 -1.52 -20.37
C GLU A 153 -6.32 -2.92 -20.88
N VAL A 154 -5.30 -3.62 -21.41
CA VAL A 154 -5.43 -4.98 -21.95
C VAL A 154 -6.10 -5.92 -20.94
N LYS A 155 -5.69 -5.90 -19.66
CA LYS A 155 -6.31 -6.72 -18.61
C LYS A 155 -7.78 -6.34 -18.37
N SER A 156 -8.09 -5.05 -18.35
CA SER A 156 -9.45 -4.54 -18.13
C SER A 156 -10.42 -4.86 -19.26
N VAL A 157 -9.91 -5.20 -20.45
CA VAL A 157 -10.71 -5.59 -21.62
C VAL A 157 -10.78 -7.10 -21.78
N LEU A 158 -9.68 -7.84 -21.58
CA LEU A 158 -9.66 -9.30 -21.74
C LEU A 158 -10.33 -10.06 -20.59
N LEU A 159 -10.21 -9.59 -19.34
CA LEU A 159 -10.82 -10.28 -18.19
C LEU A 159 -12.36 -10.33 -18.28
N PRO A 160 -13.07 -9.24 -18.63
CA PRO A 160 -14.50 -9.32 -18.88
C PRO A 160 -14.88 -10.31 -19.99
N ILE A 161 -14.11 -10.37 -21.07
CA ILE A 161 -14.38 -11.26 -22.21
C ILE A 161 -14.31 -12.73 -21.79
N LEU A 162 -13.32 -13.10 -20.98
CA LEU A 162 -13.19 -14.45 -20.42
C LEU A 162 -14.35 -14.82 -19.49
N LEU A 163 -15.01 -13.82 -18.89
CA LEU A 163 -16.17 -13.97 -18.01
C LEU A 163 -17.51 -13.76 -18.75
N GLY A 164 -17.52 -13.79 -20.09
CA GLY A 164 -18.72 -13.65 -20.91
C GLY A 164 -19.25 -12.21 -21.07
N ASN A 165 -18.52 -11.20 -20.58
CA ASN A 165 -18.87 -9.78 -20.71
C ASN A 165 -18.07 -9.11 -21.84
N LEU A 166 -18.76 -8.64 -22.89
CA LEU A 166 -18.12 -7.99 -24.03
C LEU A 166 -17.96 -6.48 -23.79
N ASN A 167 -16.72 -6.02 -23.57
CA ASN A 167 -16.38 -4.60 -23.55
C ASN A 167 -15.93 -4.13 -24.94
N VAL A 168 -16.91 -3.86 -25.82
CA VAL A 168 -16.69 -3.51 -27.25
C VAL A 168 -15.94 -2.19 -27.39
N GLN A 169 -16.28 -1.18 -26.58
CA GLN A 169 -15.62 0.13 -26.62
C GLN A 169 -14.15 0.06 -26.20
N GLY A 170 -13.85 -0.66 -25.10
CA GLY A 170 -12.47 -0.87 -24.64
C GLY A 170 -11.62 -1.66 -25.65
N MET A 171 -12.21 -2.64 -26.33
CA MET A 171 -11.55 -3.39 -27.41
C MET A 171 -11.22 -2.48 -28.60
N TYR A 172 -12.18 -1.65 -29.04
CA TYR A 172 -11.95 -0.69 -30.12
C TYR A 172 -10.85 0.32 -29.77
N ASP A 173 -10.84 0.86 -28.55
CA ASP A 173 -9.83 1.84 -28.11
C ASP A 173 -8.42 1.25 -28.01
N LEU A 174 -8.30 -0.06 -27.74
CA LEU A 174 -7.03 -0.80 -27.76
C LEU A 174 -6.55 -1.07 -29.19
N ILE A 175 -7.43 -1.58 -30.06
CA ILE A 175 -7.08 -1.94 -31.45
C ILE A 175 -6.80 -0.68 -32.29
N SER A 176 -7.60 0.37 -32.14
CA SER A 176 -7.42 1.66 -32.84
C SER A 176 -6.16 2.42 -32.41
N GLY A 177 -5.50 1.99 -31.34
CA GLY A 177 -4.30 2.64 -30.80
C GLY A 177 -4.60 3.94 -30.03
N LYS A 178 -5.87 4.33 -29.87
CA LYS A 178 -6.29 5.52 -29.11
C LYS A 178 -5.81 5.45 -27.66
N ALA A 179 -5.95 4.29 -27.01
CA ALA A 179 -5.45 4.08 -25.64
C ALA A 179 -3.92 4.27 -25.55
N ARG A 180 -3.17 3.82 -26.57
CA ARG A 180 -1.71 4.00 -26.65
C ARG A 180 -1.34 5.47 -26.84
N LYS A 181 -2.06 6.20 -27.68
CA LYS A 181 -1.87 7.65 -27.90
C LYS A 181 -2.15 8.44 -26.62
N GLN A 182 -3.27 8.17 -25.96
CA GLN A 182 -3.67 8.81 -24.70
C GLN A 182 -2.65 8.56 -23.59
N LYS A 183 -2.18 7.31 -23.42
CA LYS A 183 -1.14 6.97 -22.44
C LYS A 183 0.19 7.69 -22.72
N ARG A 184 0.57 7.86 -23.99
CA ARG A 184 1.78 8.64 -24.34
C ARG A 184 1.59 10.11 -24.00
N GLN A 185 0.44 10.70 -24.34
CA GLN A 185 0.13 12.09 -24.03
C GLN A 185 0.23 12.36 -22.53
N TYR A 186 -0.46 11.57 -21.70
CA TYR A 186 -0.39 11.73 -20.24
C TYR A 186 1.03 11.60 -19.69
N ARG A 187 1.86 10.73 -20.27
CA ARG A 187 3.27 10.62 -19.88
C ARG A 187 4.07 11.88 -20.19
N TYR A 188 3.83 12.52 -21.35
CA TYR A 188 4.49 13.78 -21.71
C TYR A 188 3.99 14.93 -20.84
N ASP A 189 2.68 15.04 -20.62
CA ASP A 189 2.09 16.06 -19.77
C ASP A 189 2.65 15.99 -18.33
N ASP A 190 2.68 14.77 -17.76
CA ASP A 190 3.22 14.56 -16.41
C ASP A 190 4.74 14.79 -16.33
N LEU A 191 5.46 14.54 -17.42
CA LEU A 191 6.89 14.82 -17.49
C LEU A 191 7.12 16.34 -17.51
N GLN A 192 6.43 17.05 -18.39
CA GLN A 192 6.57 18.49 -18.56
C GLN A 192 6.15 19.24 -17.29
N GLU A 193 5.08 18.81 -16.64
CA GLU A 193 4.64 19.38 -15.37
C GLU A 193 5.71 19.22 -14.28
N HIS A 194 6.33 18.05 -14.17
CA HIS A 194 7.39 17.84 -13.20
C HIS A 194 8.64 18.65 -13.52
N ILE A 195 9.04 18.74 -14.80
CA ILE A 195 10.17 19.59 -15.21
C ILE A 195 9.87 21.05 -14.85
N THR A 196 8.68 21.53 -15.19
CA THR A 196 8.24 22.91 -14.90
C THR A 196 8.19 23.18 -13.40
N TRP A 197 7.75 22.20 -12.61
CA TRP A 197 7.78 22.29 -11.15
C TRP A 197 9.20 22.47 -10.64
N VAL A 198 10.17 21.66 -11.09
CA VAL A 198 11.58 21.82 -10.68
C VAL A 198 12.12 23.20 -11.09
N ARG A 199 11.92 23.59 -12.35
CA ARG A 199 12.42 24.87 -12.90
C ARG A 199 11.85 26.11 -12.21
N SER A 200 10.62 26.05 -11.74
CA SER A 200 9.99 27.18 -11.03
C SER A 200 10.43 27.31 -9.57
N ARG A 201 11.12 26.31 -9.00
CA ARG A 201 11.59 26.33 -7.61
C ARG A 201 13.11 26.43 -7.47
N ILE A 202 13.86 25.97 -8.47
CA ILE A 202 15.34 26.02 -8.52
C ILE A 202 15.77 27.09 -9.53
N PRO A 203 16.55 28.12 -9.13
CA PRO A 203 17.02 29.14 -10.05
C PRO A 203 18.02 28.56 -11.06
N ASP A 204 18.02 29.10 -12.29
CA ASP A 204 18.88 28.63 -13.38
C ASP A 204 20.39 28.65 -12.99
N ASP A 205 20.82 29.64 -12.20
CA ASP A 205 22.18 29.76 -11.65
C ASP A 205 22.69 28.51 -10.92
N TYR A 206 21.80 27.76 -10.27
CA TYR A 206 22.16 26.51 -9.60
C TYR A 206 22.73 25.49 -10.60
N PHE A 207 22.07 25.37 -11.75
CA PHE A 207 22.46 24.42 -12.80
C PHE A 207 23.69 24.92 -13.56
N ILE A 208 23.75 26.22 -13.83
CA ILE A 208 24.87 26.84 -14.55
C ILE A 208 26.17 26.67 -13.75
N LYS A 209 26.14 26.88 -12.42
CA LYS A 209 27.29 26.63 -11.54
C LYS A 209 27.71 25.16 -11.51
N ALA A 210 26.77 24.25 -11.74
CA ALA A 210 27.05 22.82 -11.88
C ALA A 210 27.56 22.42 -13.27
N GLY A 211 27.77 23.38 -14.18
CA GLY A 211 28.29 23.16 -15.53
C GLY A 211 27.22 22.81 -16.57
N ILE A 212 25.94 22.96 -16.25
CA ILE A 212 24.82 22.67 -17.16
C ILE A 212 24.43 23.95 -17.92
N PRO A 213 24.46 23.95 -19.26
CA PRO A 213 24.02 25.09 -20.06
C PRO A 213 22.55 25.47 -19.82
N ALA A 214 22.24 26.77 -19.85
CA ALA A 214 20.90 27.29 -19.52
C ALA A 214 19.78 26.74 -20.42
N ASP A 215 20.08 26.56 -21.70
CA ASP A 215 19.21 25.95 -22.72
C ASP A 215 19.02 24.44 -22.50
N ARG A 216 19.93 23.78 -21.78
CA ARG A 216 19.93 22.34 -21.50
C ARG A 216 19.39 21.98 -20.12
N ILE A 217 18.97 22.95 -19.29
CA ILE A 217 18.44 22.68 -17.94
C ILE A 217 17.21 21.76 -17.99
N GLY A 218 16.30 21.95 -18.94
CA GLY A 218 15.13 21.09 -19.09
C GLY A 218 15.52 19.64 -19.41
N GLU A 219 16.46 19.47 -20.34
CA GLU A 219 17.00 18.16 -20.72
C GLU A 219 17.73 17.50 -19.55
N PHE A 220 18.49 18.26 -18.77
CA PHE A 220 19.14 17.74 -17.56
C PHE A 220 18.14 17.21 -16.53
N ILE A 221 17.05 17.94 -16.28
CA ILE A 221 16.00 17.50 -15.35
C ILE A 221 15.36 16.20 -15.85
N GLU A 222 15.02 16.12 -17.14
CA GLU A 222 14.49 14.92 -17.76
C GLU A 222 15.47 13.74 -17.68
N PHE A 223 16.75 13.99 -17.99
CA PHE A 223 17.83 13.02 -17.88
C PHE A 223 17.93 12.49 -16.44
N SER A 224 17.87 13.38 -15.45
CA SER A 224 17.95 13.03 -14.03
C SER A 224 16.78 12.12 -13.61
N PHE A 225 15.57 12.35 -14.13
CA PHE A 225 14.43 11.45 -13.89
C PHE A 225 14.64 10.05 -14.46
N SER A 226 15.35 9.94 -15.58
CA SER A 226 15.64 8.67 -16.25
C SER A 226 16.81 7.94 -15.61
N ALA A 227 17.88 8.66 -15.28
CA ALA A 227 19.08 8.10 -14.65
C ALA A 227 18.85 7.70 -13.19
N LYS A 228 18.08 8.50 -12.43
CA LYS A 228 17.70 8.22 -11.04
C LYS A 228 16.20 8.46 -10.83
N PRO A 229 15.36 7.41 -10.95
CA PRO A 229 13.91 7.52 -10.77
C PRO A 229 13.47 8.14 -9.43
N GLN A 230 14.32 8.04 -8.40
CA GLN A 230 14.11 8.65 -7.08
C GLN A 230 13.94 10.17 -7.18
N VAL A 231 14.60 10.83 -8.14
CA VAL A 231 14.41 12.28 -8.37
C VAL A 231 12.93 12.57 -8.62
N ARG A 232 12.27 11.80 -9.50
CA ARG A 232 10.86 11.97 -9.82
C ARG A 232 9.95 11.59 -8.64
N THR A 233 10.34 10.63 -7.81
CA THR A 233 9.65 10.32 -6.55
C THR A 233 9.67 11.52 -5.61
N TYR A 234 10.82 12.19 -5.46
CA TYR A 234 10.92 13.40 -4.65
C TYR A 234 10.13 14.57 -5.22
N VAL A 235 10.04 14.72 -6.55
CA VAL A 235 9.14 15.70 -7.18
C VAL A 235 7.68 15.45 -6.79
N ARG A 236 7.21 14.20 -6.89
CA ARG A 236 5.84 13.82 -6.52
C ARG A 236 5.55 14.07 -5.03
N ALA A 237 6.54 13.82 -4.17
CA ALA A 237 6.48 14.09 -2.74
C ALA A 237 6.73 15.58 -2.38
N ARG A 238 6.78 16.48 -3.37
CA ARG A 238 7.08 17.91 -3.22
C ARG A 238 8.33 18.18 -2.36
N ASN A 239 9.32 17.28 -2.45
CA ASN A 239 10.55 17.33 -1.67
C ASN A 239 11.67 18.01 -2.46
N LEU A 240 11.77 19.34 -2.39
CA LEU A 240 12.79 20.07 -3.14
C LEU A 240 14.23 19.65 -2.76
N SER A 241 14.52 19.51 -1.47
CA SER A 241 15.85 19.09 -1.00
C SER A 241 16.24 17.71 -1.52
N GLY A 242 15.31 16.75 -1.49
CA GLY A 242 15.54 15.41 -2.04
C GLY A 242 15.74 15.42 -3.56
N VAL A 243 15.02 16.29 -4.28
CA VAL A 243 15.24 16.50 -5.72
C VAL A 243 16.65 17.02 -5.98
N MET A 244 17.05 18.10 -5.31
CA MET A 244 18.37 18.71 -5.49
C MET A 244 19.50 17.71 -5.21
N LEU A 245 19.45 17.03 -4.06
CA LEU A 245 20.44 16.04 -3.66
C LEU A 245 20.59 14.92 -4.70
N ARG A 246 19.47 14.34 -5.17
CA ARG A 246 19.53 13.24 -6.14
C ARG A 246 19.89 13.69 -7.55
N MET A 247 19.55 14.92 -7.92
CA MET A 247 19.96 15.50 -9.21
C MET A 247 21.45 15.84 -9.23
N GLU A 248 22.02 16.28 -8.11
CA GLU A 248 23.46 16.56 -8.00
C GLU A 248 24.29 15.31 -8.35
N GLU A 249 23.86 14.15 -7.87
CA GLU A 249 24.48 12.85 -8.20
C GLU A 249 24.43 12.50 -9.70
N THR A 250 23.52 13.10 -10.47
CA THR A 250 23.40 12.86 -11.92
C THR A 250 24.11 13.92 -12.78
N VAL A 251 24.64 14.99 -12.19
CA VAL A 251 25.39 16.04 -12.91
C VAL A 251 26.58 15.45 -13.67
N PRO A 252 27.50 14.67 -13.06
CA PRO A 252 28.70 14.22 -13.78
C PRO A 252 28.36 13.36 -15.01
N LEU A 253 27.32 12.53 -14.90
CA LEU A 253 26.83 11.67 -15.98
C LEU A 253 26.26 12.51 -17.13
N PHE A 254 25.55 13.60 -16.82
CA PHE A 254 25.00 14.48 -17.83
C PHE A 254 26.10 15.28 -18.55
N ILE A 255 27.08 15.81 -17.80
CA ILE A 255 28.22 16.51 -18.40
C ILE A 255 29.00 15.57 -19.33
N GLN A 256 29.21 14.31 -18.92
CA GLN A 256 29.82 13.31 -19.80
C GLN A 256 28.99 13.08 -21.07
N ARG A 257 27.66 12.98 -20.95
CA ARG A 257 26.75 12.84 -22.10
C ARG A 257 26.85 14.03 -23.07
N LEU A 258 26.91 15.26 -22.56
CA LEU A 258 27.07 16.46 -23.39
C LEU A 258 28.39 16.46 -24.17
N ARG A 259 29.48 15.99 -23.55
CA ARG A 259 30.77 15.84 -24.24
C ARG A 259 30.73 14.82 -25.37
N LEU A 260 29.98 13.73 -25.18
CA LEU A 260 29.83 12.67 -26.19
C LEU A 260 28.85 13.05 -27.30
N ASN A 261 27.89 13.94 -27.03
CA ASN A 261 26.88 14.39 -27.99
C ASN A 261 26.72 15.91 -27.95
N PRO A 262 27.70 16.68 -28.48
CA PRO A 262 27.60 18.12 -28.60
C PRO A 262 26.68 18.45 -29.78
N LYS A 263 25.37 18.40 -29.55
CA LYS A 263 24.37 18.97 -30.44
C LYS A 263 23.76 20.20 -29.79
#